data_AF-A0A956HV52-F1
#
_entry.id   AF-A0A956HV52-F1
#
_cell.length_a   1.000
_cell.length_b   1.000
_cell.length_c   1.000
_cell.angle_alpha   90.00
_cell.angle_beta   90.00
_cell.angle_gamma   90.00
#
_symmetry.space_group_name_H-M   'P 1'
#
loop_
_entity.id
_entity.type
_entity.pdbx_description
1 polymer ?
#
loop_
_entity_poly.entity_id
_entity_poly.type
_entity_poly.pdbx_seq_one_letter_code
_entity_poly.pdbx_strand_id
1 'polypeptide(L)'
;MKPPNASKLSYALLLLAASGCSGDAFTNAPSAGNAGVSGQAGSGGGAGATHDGGAGQAGAGGGSGGGAGQAGGAGQAGGAGQAGFDAGADAEMDSGEACAVVPFFLDGDGDGYGGTTTFTGCTPPDGSQWVLVGGDCDDGNPDVHPEQSNYFVSGYVKTGGTGISFDYDCSGSEEESGASPKANCHSQALSCVGSGYLPANPVRSGPGVDPYCGSDQRVSCSVVNLKCSASAPTSDAAIACR
;
A
#
# COMPACT_ATOMS: atom_id res chain seq x y z
N MET A 1 59.25 -66.96 6.84
CA MET A 1 59.01 -66.37 8.17
C MET A 1 57.73 -65.56 8.12
N LYS A 2 56.89 -65.75 9.14
CA LYS A 2 55.48 -65.36 9.29
C LYS A 2 55.35 -63.84 9.62
N PRO A 3 54.35 -63.11 9.10
CA PRO A 3 54.15 -61.71 9.47
C PRO A 3 53.39 -61.62 10.80
N PRO A 4 53.57 -60.55 11.59
CA PRO A 4 52.52 -60.19 12.53
C PRO A 4 52.08 -58.72 12.47
N ASN A 5 50.76 -58.62 12.43
CA ASN A 5 49.89 -57.70 13.17
C ASN A 5 49.66 -56.27 12.68
N ALA A 6 48.57 -56.17 11.91
CA ALA A 6 47.65 -55.05 11.94
C ALA A 6 47.07 -54.86 13.35
N SER A 7 47.34 -53.70 13.94
CA SER A 7 46.68 -53.25 15.18
C SER A 7 45.34 -52.62 14.84
N LYS A 8 44.29 -53.19 15.42
CA LYS A 8 42.91 -52.66 15.42
C LYS A 8 42.88 -51.34 16.18
N LEU A 9 42.55 -50.23 15.52
CA LEU A 9 42.07 -49.03 16.20
C LEU A 9 40.54 -49.00 16.11
N SER A 10 39.89 -49.27 17.24
CA SER A 10 38.46 -49.05 17.44
C SER A 10 38.18 -47.54 17.39
N TYR A 11 37.38 -47.09 16.42
CA TYR A 11 36.79 -45.76 16.43
C TYR A 11 35.59 -45.78 17.39
N ALA A 12 35.76 -45.17 18.57
CA ALA A 12 34.65 -44.84 19.46
C ALA A 12 33.96 -43.57 18.93
N LEU A 13 32.70 -43.72 18.55
CA LEU A 13 31.79 -42.64 18.19
C LEU A 13 31.49 -41.81 19.45
N LEU A 14 32.10 -40.63 19.56
CA LEU A 14 31.82 -39.68 20.63
C LEU A 14 30.65 -38.77 20.20
N LEU A 15 29.45 -39.09 20.70
CA LEU A 15 28.28 -38.22 20.66
C LEU A 15 28.56 -36.99 21.53
N LEU A 16 28.91 -35.85 20.93
CA LEU A 16 28.81 -34.55 21.61
C LEU A 16 27.38 -34.03 21.47
N ALA A 17 26.71 -33.92 22.61
CA ALA A 17 25.43 -33.24 22.75
C ALA A 17 25.57 -31.76 22.36
N ALA A 18 24.81 -31.33 21.36
CA ALA A 18 24.56 -29.92 21.08
C ALA A 18 23.73 -29.35 22.23
N SER A 19 24.39 -28.64 23.15
CA SER A 19 23.71 -27.83 24.15
C SER A 19 23.32 -26.52 23.48
N GLY A 20 22.02 -26.30 23.33
CA GLY A 20 21.47 -25.09 22.76
C GLY A 20 21.85 -23.86 23.57
N CYS A 21 22.25 -22.79 22.87
CA CYS A 21 22.19 -21.44 23.42
C CYS A 21 20.89 -20.82 22.91
N SER A 22 19.93 -20.69 23.83
CA SER A 22 18.74 -19.89 23.67
C SER A 22 19.13 -18.44 23.40
N GLY A 23 18.45 -17.80 22.44
CA GLY A 23 18.57 -16.38 22.19
C GLY A 23 18.00 -15.58 23.37
N ASP A 24 18.78 -14.63 23.86
CA ASP A 24 18.27 -13.62 24.78
C ASP A 24 17.57 -12.54 23.96
N ALA A 25 16.26 -12.43 24.18
CA ALA A 25 15.42 -11.37 23.65
C ALA A 25 15.88 -10.01 24.23
N PHE A 26 16.07 -9.03 23.35
CA PHE A 26 16.26 -7.63 23.74
C PHE A 26 14.97 -7.09 24.39
N THR A 27 14.98 -6.92 25.71
CA THR A 27 13.97 -6.10 26.40
C THR A 27 14.59 -4.74 26.72
N ASN A 28 14.24 -3.72 25.94
CA ASN A 28 14.46 -2.33 26.34
C ASN A 28 13.23 -1.84 27.13
N ALA A 29 13.45 -1.46 28.39
CA ALA A 29 12.51 -0.71 29.20
C ALA A 29 12.84 0.79 29.09
N PRO A 30 11.87 1.69 28.82
CA PRO A 30 12.08 3.11 29.02
C PRO A 30 11.71 3.52 30.45
N SER A 31 12.65 4.23 31.08
CA SER A 31 12.46 4.90 32.37
C SER A 31 11.66 6.18 32.18
N ALA A 32 10.62 6.35 32.99
CA ALA A 32 9.81 7.56 33.06
C ALA A 32 10.62 8.74 33.63
N GLY A 33 10.53 9.90 32.97
CA GLY A 33 11.05 11.19 33.39
C GLY A 33 10.07 12.29 32.98
N ASN A 34 9.79 13.20 33.90
CA ASN A 34 8.52 13.90 34.09
C ASN A 34 8.22 15.04 33.11
N ALA A 35 6.92 15.29 32.93
CA ALA A 35 6.31 16.33 32.13
C ALA A 35 6.38 17.73 32.79
N GLY A 36 6.60 18.74 31.95
CA GLY A 36 6.06 20.10 32.08
C GLY A 36 5.59 20.47 30.67
N VAL A 37 4.41 21.05 30.47
CA VAL A 37 4.24 22.50 30.40
C VAL A 37 2.75 22.83 30.47
N SER A 38 2.43 23.84 31.28
CA SER A 38 1.17 24.58 31.34
C SER A 38 1.13 25.73 30.33
N GLY A 39 -0.06 26.01 29.75
CA GLY A 39 -0.50 27.38 29.45
C GLY A 39 -0.52 27.87 27.99
N GLN A 40 -1.65 27.62 27.30
CA GLN A 40 -2.66 28.60 26.85
C GLN A 40 -2.34 29.73 25.81
N ALA A 41 -3.11 29.65 24.70
CA ALA A 41 -3.84 30.68 23.92
C ALA A 41 -3.14 31.66 22.94
N GLY A 42 -3.74 31.79 21.73
CA GLY A 42 -3.67 33.00 20.89
C GLY A 42 -3.99 32.83 19.40
N SER A 43 -5.18 33.27 18.99
CA SER A 43 -5.87 33.23 17.68
C SER A 43 -5.18 33.73 16.39
N GLY A 44 -5.71 33.28 15.23
CA GLY A 44 -6.07 34.18 14.11
C GLY A 44 -6.04 33.61 12.68
N GLY A 45 -7.19 33.49 12.01
CA GLY A 45 -7.35 34.00 10.63
C GLY A 45 -7.63 33.06 9.43
N GLY A 46 -8.87 32.55 9.33
CA GLY A 46 -9.75 32.35 8.16
C GLY A 46 -9.27 32.22 6.70
N ALA A 47 -9.85 31.24 5.98
CA ALA A 47 -10.82 31.44 4.88
C ALA A 47 -11.42 30.07 4.46
N GLY A 48 -12.74 30.00 4.32
CA GLY A 48 -13.48 28.79 3.94
C GLY A 48 -14.38 29.02 2.72
N ALA A 49 -14.87 27.93 2.14
CA ALA A 49 -16.04 27.89 1.27
C ALA A 49 -16.71 26.52 1.37
N THR A 50 -17.88 26.48 2.00
CA THR A 50 -18.83 25.35 2.00
C THR A 50 -20.08 25.79 1.25
N HIS A 51 -20.47 25.03 0.22
CA HIS A 51 -21.76 25.15 -0.43
C HIS A 51 -22.74 24.20 0.25
N ASP A 52 -23.85 24.74 0.78
CA ASP A 52 -25.05 23.96 1.09
C ASP A 52 -26.29 24.75 0.70
N GLY A 53 -27.12 24.12 -0.13
CA GLY A 53 -28.36 24.69 -0.69
C GLY A 53 -29.56 24.42 0.21
N GLY A 54 -30.23 25.48 0.65
CA GLY A 54 -31.47 25.42 1.39
C GLY A 54 -32.70 25.30 0.48
N ALA A 55 -33.56 24.32 0.76
CA ALA A 55 -34.91 24.23 0.24
C ALA A 55 -35.89 25.03 1.12
N GLY A 56 -36.77 25.82 0.50
CA GLY A 56 -37.85 26.56 1.16
C GLY A 56 -39.06 26.70 0.25
N GLN A 57 -40.21 26.19 0.72
CA GLN A 57 -41.53 26.25 0.08
C GLN A 57 -42.18 27.65 0.19
N ALA A 58 -43.07 27.95 -0.78
CA ALA A 58 -44.49 28.35 -0.61
C ALA A 58 -44.95 29.53 -1.50
N GLY A 59 -46.09 29.35 -2.18
CA GLY A 59 -47.19 30.34 -2.11
C GLY A 59 -47.70 31.06 -3.37
N ALA A 60 -48.71 30.46 -4.01
CA ALA A 60 -50.01 31.05 -4.44
C ALA A 60 -50.16 32.09 -5.58
N GLY A 61 -51.18 31.87 -6.44
CA GLY A 61 -51.94 32.89 -7.18
C GLY A 61 -52.51 32.42 -8.53
N GLY A 62 -53.83 32.24 -8.64
CA GLY A 62 -54.52 31.56 -9.77
C GLY A 62 -55.25 32.44 -10.80
N GLY A 63 -56.11 31.81 -11.64
CA GLY A 63 -57.11 32.50 -12.46
C GLY A 63 -57.63 31.76 -13.70
N SER A 64 -58.88 31.26 -13.59
CA SER A 64 -59.92 30.81 -14.54
C SER A 64 -59.78 30.84 -16.08
N GLY A 65 -60.42 29.84 -16.70
CA GLY A 65 -61.04 29.92 -18.03
C GLY A 65 -61.60 28.58 -18.50
N GLY A 66 -62.94 28.40 -18.44
CA GLY A 66 -63.64 27.17 -18.83
C GLY A 66 -64.02 27.07 -20.31
N GLY A 67 -64.50 25.89 -20.71
CA GLY A 67 -65.14 25.67 -22.02
C GLY A 67 -65.37 24.18 -22.32
N ALA A 68 -66.59 23.71 -22.06
CA ALA A 68 -67.07 22.38 -22.42
C ALA A 68 -67.53 22.31 -23.89
N GLY A 69 -67.42 21.14 -24.51
CA GLY A 69 -68.03 20.82 -25.80
C GLY A 69 -67.95 19.33 -26.13
N GLN A 70 -69.05 18.61 -25.86
CA GLN A 70 -69.33 17.26 -26.34
C GLN A 70 -69.67 17.26 -27.84
N ALA A 71 -69.31 16.20 -28.58
CA ALA A 71 -70.25 15.26 -29.23
C ALA A 71 -69.64 14.51 -30.43
N GLY A 72 -69.76 13.17 -30.39
CA GLY A 72 -70.34 12.35 -31.46
C GLY A 72 -69.49 11.96 -32.67
N GLY A 73 -69.46 10.65 -32.97
CA GLY A 73 -69.19 10.15 -34.34
C GLY A 73 -68.66 8.72 -34.41
N ALA A 74 -69.48 7.79 -34.88
CA ALA A 74 -69.27 6.35 -34.90
C ALA A 74 -68.42 5.83 -36.08
N GLY A 75 -67.69 4.74 -35.82
CA GLY A 75 -67.62 3.49 -36.61
C GLY A 75 -67.05 3.50 -38.04
N GLN A 76 -65.99 2.70 -38.25
CA GLN A 76 -66.04 1.63 -39.26
C GLN A 76 -64.94 0.59 -39.04
N ALA A 77 -65.36 -0.66 -38.90
CA ALA A 77 -64.53 -1.85 -38.93
C ALA A 77 -64.31 -2.32 -40.37
N GLY A 78 -63.17 -2.98 -40.63
CA GLY A 78 -63.07 -3.96 -41.70
C GLY A 78 -61.70 -4.01 -42.38
N GLY A 79 -61.11 -5.22 -42.42
CA GLY A 79 -60.19 -5.59 -43.50
C GLY A 79 -58.92 -6.31 -43.06
N ALA A 80 -59.01 -7.61 -42.78
CA ALA A 80 -57.86 -8.51 -42.87
C ALA A 80 -57.47 -8.67 -44.36
N GLY A 81 -56.16 -8.63 -44.67
CA GLY A 81 -55.70 -8.95 -46.02
C GLY A 81 -54.23 -8.69 -46.29
N GLN A 82 -53.49 -9.81 -46.43
CA GLN A 82 -52.31 -10.04 -47.28
C GLN A 82 -50.92 -9.83 -46.68
N ALA A 83 -50.28 -10.99 -46.47
CA ALA A 83 -48.84 -11.17 -46.38
C ALA A 83 -48.16 -10.90 -47.74
N GLY A 84 -46.92 -10.42 -47.66
CA GLY A 84 -45.92 -10.61 -48.71
C GLY A 84 -45.55 -9.36 -49.48
N PHE A 85 -44.51 -8.66 -49.03
CA PHE A 85 -43.52 -8.02 -49.90
C PHE A 85 -42.12 -8.17 -49.29
N ASP A 86 -41.33 -9.00 -49.96
CA ASP A 86 -39.88 -8.95 -50.15
C ASP A 86 -38.93 -9.10 -48.94
N ALA A 87 -38.49 -10.35 -48.76
CA ALA A 87 -37.14 -10.64 -48.28
C ALA A 87 -36.13 -10.11 -49.31
N GLY A 88 -35.53 -8.96 -49.02
CA GLY A 88 -34.59 -8.32 -49.93
C GLY A 88 -34.08 -6.97 -49.43
N ALA A 89 -33.83 -6.87 -48.13
CA ALA A 89 -32.90 -5.90 -47.58
C ALA A 89 -32.16 -6.64 -46.46
N ASP A 90 -31.03 -7.19 -46.85
CA ASP A 90 -29.82 -7.26 -46.05
C ASP A 90 -29.76 -6.08 -45.07
N ALA A 91 -30.39 -6.27 -43.91
CA ALA A 91 -29.85 -5.74 -42.68
C ALA A 91 -28.53 -6.47 -42.45
N GLU A 92 -27.50 -6.06 -43.20
CA GLU A 92 -26.18 -5.85 -42.62
C GLU A 92 -26.47 -4.92 -41.43
N MET A 93 -26.86 -5.52 -40.30
CA MET A 93 -26.66 -4.90 -39.02
C MET A 93 -25.17 -4.70 -38.98
N ASP A 94 -24.76 -3.50 -39.44
CA ASP A 94 -23.55 -2.81 -39.03
C ASP A 94 -23.28 -3.32 -37.63
N SER A 95 -22.28 -4.19 -37.56
CA SER A 95 -21.96 -4.95 -36.37
C SER A 95 -21.57 -3.91 -35.36
N GLY A 96 -22.58 -3.42 -34.61
CA GLY A 96 -22.44 -2.34 -33.66
C GLY A 96 -21.26 -2.75 -32.82
N GLU A 97 -20.15 -2.02 -33.02
CA GLU A 97 -18.86 -2.32 -32.42
C GLU A 97 -19.17 -2.54 -30.96
N ALA A 98 -19.16 -3.81 -30.54
CA ALA A 98 -19.56 -4.17 -29.21
C ALA A 98 -18.51 -3.52 -28.33
N CYS A 99 -18.89 -2.41 -27.69
CA CYS A 99 -17.91 -1.62 -26.99
C CYS A 99 -17.31 -2.49 -25.89
N ALA A 100 -15.98 -2.57 -25.88
CA ALA A 100 -15.28 -3.43 -24.95
C ALA A 100 -15.54 -2.92 -23.53
N VAL A 101 -16.34 -3.66 -22.77
CA VAL A 101 -16.59 -3.33 -21.36
C VAL A 101 -15.31 -3.67 -20.58
N VAL A 102 -14.66 -2.64 -20.07
CA VAL A 102 -13.40 -2.74 -19.32
C VAL A 102 -13.56 -2.08 -17.94
N PRO A 103 -12.76 -2.50 -16.95
CA PRO A 103 -12.65 -1.78 -15.70
C PRO A 103 -11.81 -0.51 -15.90
N PHE A 104 -12.28 0.57 -15.30
CA PHE A 104 -11.56 1.82 -15.11
C PHE A 104 -11.30 2.00 -13.61
N PHE A 105 -10.13 2.50 -13.28
CA PHE A 105 -9.69 2.78 -11.91
C PHE A 105 -9.50 4.28 -11.77
N LEU A 106 -10.04 4.88 -10.71
CA LEU A 106 -9.82 6.28 -10.40
C LEU A 106 -8.33 6.44 -10.06
N ASP A 107 -7.69 7.40 -10.72
CA ASP A 107 -6.31 7.84 -10.48
C ASP A 107 -6.39 9.18 -9.72
N GLY A 108 -6.26 9.08 -8.40
CA GLY A 108 -6.49 10.18 -7.46
C GLY A 108 -5.34 11.18 -7.40
N ASP A 109 -4.12 10.74 -7.68
CA ASP A 109 -2.90 11.54 -7.55
C ASP A 109 -2.14 11.81 -8.87
N GLY A 110 -2.55 11.15 -9.96
CA GLY A 110 -2.09 11.40 -11.30
C GLY A 110 -0.82 10.66 -11.70
N ASP A 111 -0.49 9.54 -11.06
CA ASP A 111 0.71 8.74 -11.39
C ASP A 111 0.49 7.72 -12.53
N GLY A 112 -0.76 7.55 -12.97
CA GLY A 112 -1.16 6.66 -14.06
C GLY A 112 -1.64 5.28 -13.61
N TYR A 113 -1.68 5.00 -12.31
CA TYR A 113 -2.25 3.81 -11.69
C TYR A 113 -3.45 4.22 -10.85
N GLY A 114 -4.52 3.44 -10.94
CA GLY A 114 -5.71 3.75 -10.15
C GLY A 114 -5.83 2.87 -8.92
N GLY A 115 -6.37 3.47 -7.86
CA GLY A 115 -6.61 2.81 -6.58
C GLY A 115 -7.82 1.86 -6.58
N THR A 116 -8.49 1.81 -5.44
CA THR A 116 -9.59 0.85 -5.20
C THR A 116 -10.96 1.28 -5.74
N THR A 117 -11.10 2.55 -6.13
CA THR A 117 -12.34 3.07 -6.70
C THR A 117 -12.44 2.68 -8.18
N THR A 118 -13.37 1.79 -8.50
CA THR A 118 -13.52 1.25 -9.86
C THR A 118 -14.86 1.58 -10.51
N PHE A 119 -14.86 1.77 -11.82
CA PHE A 119 -16.05 1.87 -12.67
C PHE A 119 -15.92 0.91 -13.86
N THR A 120 -16.97 0.19 -14.22
CA THR A 120 -16.94 -0.74 -15.36
C THR A 120 -17.89 -0.27 -16.45
N GLY A 121 -17.37 -0.09 -17.66
CA GLY A 121 -18.17 0.39 -18.78
C GLY A 121 -17.37 0.42 -20.08
N CYS A 122 -17.98 1.02 -21.10
CA CYS A 122 -17.34 1.19 -22.41
C CYS A 122 -16.51 2.47 -22.51
N THR A 123 -16.88 3.47 -21.72
CA THR A 123 -16.19 4.75 -21.57
C THR A 123 -16.13 5.06 -20.09
N PRO A 124 -15.04 5.66 -19.58
CA PRO A 124 -15.00 6.07 -18.18
C PRO A 124 -16.09 7.13 -17.92
N PRO A 125 -16.48 7.34 -16.65
CA PRO A 125 -17.29 8.49 -16.28
C PRO A 125 -16.60 9.78 -16.72
N ASP A 126 -17.39 10.82 -17.00
CA ASP A 126 -16.90 12.11 -17.50
C ASP A 126 -15.72 12.63 -16.66
N GLY A 127 -14.53 12.70 -17.26
CA GLY A 127 -13.30 13.20 -16.61
C GLY A 127 -12.04 12.44 -17.03
N SER A 128 -10.89 13.11 -16.99
CA SER A 128 -9.58 12.56 -17.38
C SER A 128 -8.83 11.86 -16.24
N GLN A 129 -9.51 11.50 -15.16
CA GLN A 129 -8.91 10.94 -13.93
C GLN A 129 -9.10 9.42 -13.80
N TRP A 130 -9.45 8.75 -14.90
CA TRP A 130 -9.68 7.31 -14.90
C TRP A 130 -8.67 6.62 -15.80
N VAL A 131 -7.99 5.61 -15.26
CA VAL A 131 -6.98 4.82 -15.96
C VAL A 131 -7.44 3.37 -16.12
N LEU A 132 -6.81 2.64 -17.05
CA LEU A 132 -7.09 1.23 -17.30
C LEU A 132 -6.23 0.28 -16.46
N VAL A 133 -5.22 0.83 -15.78
CA VAL A 133 -4.27 0.08 -14.97
C VAL A 133 -4.58 0.36 -13.51
N GLY A 134 -4.98 -0.66 -12.77
CA GLY A 134 -5.16 -0.58 -11.32
C GLY A 134 -3.93 -1.06 -10.57
N GLY A 135 -4.06 -1.12 -9.25
CA GLY A 135 -3.05 -1.74 -8.38
C GLY A 135 -2.27 -0.75 -7.54
N ASP A 136 -2.62 0.53 -7.61
CA ASP A 136 -2.11 1.53 -6.68
C ASP A 136 -2.59 1.22 -5.24
N CYS A 137 -1.62 1.16 -4.34
CA CYS A 137 -1.80 0.88 -2.94
C CYS A 137 -1.99 2.14 -2.07
N ASP A 138 -1.78 3.34 -2.61
CA ASP A 138 -2.04 4.64 -1.98
C ASP A 138 -2.34 5.77 -3.00
N ASP A 139 -3.58 5.79 -3.52
CA ASP A 139 -4.20 6.72 -4.50
C ASP A 139 -4.27 8.21 -4.11
N GLY A 140 -3.44 8.62 -3.14
CA GLY A 140 -3.21 10.00 -2.74
C GLY A 140 -1.72 10.37 -2.71
N ASN A 141 -0.84 9.50 -3.18
CA ASN A 141 0.61 9.67 -3.17
C ASN A 141 1.25 9.19 -4.49
N PRO A 142 1.61 10.11 -5.40
CA PRO A 142 2.05 9.76 -6.75
C PRO A 142 3.44 9.11 -6.83
N ASP A 143 4.13 8.97 -5.68
CA ASP A 143 5.37 8.19 -5.59
C ASP A 143 5.10 6.70 -5.34
N VAL A 144 3.85 6.28 -5.08
CA VAL A 144 3.47 4.94 -4.63
C VAL A 144 2.66 4.24 -5.72
N HIS A 145 3.29 3.33 -6.47
CA HIS A 145 2.60 2.60 -7.53
C HIS A 145 3.35 1.31 -7.93
N PRO A 146 2.69 0.34 -8.59
CA PRO A 146 3.27 -0.96 -8.95
C PRO A 146 4.58 -0.95 -9.77
N GLU A 147 4.90 0.14 -10.46
CA GLU A 147 6.12 0.29 -11.26
C GLU A 147 7.16 1.24 -10.62
N GLN A 148 6.95 1.64 -9.37
CA GLN A 148 7.94 2.44 -8.66
C GLN A 148 9.24 1.64 -8.54
N SER A 149 10.36 2.27 -8.89
CA SER A 149 11.66 1.61 -8.88
C SER A 149 12.72 2.37 -8.07
N ASN A 150 12.41 3.61 -7.66
CA ASN A 150 13.26 4.41 -6.81
C ASN A 150 13.21 3.92 -5.37
N TYR A 151 14.28 4.23 -4.63
CA TYR A 151 14.38 3.95 -3.21
C TYR A 151 14.34 5.26 -2.42
N PHE A 152 13.60 5.27 -1.32
CA PHE A 152 13.34 6.44 -0.50
C PHE A 152 13.87 6.24 0.92
N VAL A 153 14.50 7.28 1.48
CA VAL A 153 15.02 7.26 2.87
C VAL A 153 13.96 7.62 3.90
N SER A 154 12.87 8.26 3.46
CA SER A 154 11.71 8.59 4.31
C SER A 154 10.58 7.65 3.96
N GLY A 155 9.90 7.11 4.97
CA GLY A 155 8.67 6.35 4.76
C GLY A 155 7.47 7.29 4.64
N TYR A 156 6.41 6.80 4.03
CA TYR A 156 5.13 7.50 3.91
C TYR A 156 4.08 6.86 4.84
N VAL A 157 2.99 7.57 5.09
CA VAL A 157 1.84 7.01 5.82
C VAL A 157 0.73 6.79 4.80
N LYS A 158 0.37 5.52 4.56
CA LYS A 158 -0.71 5.13 3.64
C LYS A 158 -1.99 5.92 3.94
N THR A 159 -2.73 6.37 2.95
CA THR A 159 -4.01 7.06 3.16
C THR A 159 -4.96 6.20 4.00
N GLY A 160 -5.42 6.74 5.14
CA GLY A 160 -6.24 6.01 6.12
C GLY A 160 -5.48 5.07 7.06
N GLY A 161 -4.16 4.96 6.91
CA GLY A 161 -3.25 4.23 7.80
C GLY A 161 -2.69 5.08 8.94
N THR A 162 -1.97 4.44 9.86
CA THR A 162 -1.31 5.09 11.01
C THR A 162 0.17 4.73 11.15
N GLY A 163 0.64 3.74 10.38
CA GLY A 163 2.04 3.30 10.36
C GLY A 163 2.79 3.87 9.18
N ILE A 164 4.10 4.03 9.35
CA ILE A 164 4.99 4.33 8.22
C ILE A 164 5.23 3.08 7.38
N SER A 165 5.18 3.23 6.07
CA SER A 165 5.45 2.22 5.07
C SER A 165 6.58 2.69 4.16
N PHE A 166 7.38 1.75 3.69
CA PHE A 166 8.33 1.94 2.62
C PHE A 166 7.97 1.16 1.37
N ASP A 167 6.83 0.47 1.32
CA ASP A 167 6.34 -0.30 0.18
C ASP A 167 5.79 0.68 -0.86
N TYR A 168 6.70 1.32 -1.59
CA TYR A 168 6.46 2.29 -2.63
C TYR A 168 6.14 1.62 -3.97
N ASP A 169 6.58 0.38 -4.17
CA ASP A 169 6.30 -0.38 -5.40
C ASP A 169 5.06 -1.27 -5.33
N CYS A 170 4.27 -1.13 -4.27
CA CYS A 170 3.03 -1.86 -4.03
C CYS A 170 3.15 -3.39 -4.13
N SER A 171 4.36 -3.92 -3.92
CA SER A 171 4.61 -5.37 -3.88
C SER A 171 4.05 -6.02 -2.60
N GLY A 172 3.76 -5.20 -1.59
CA GLY A 172 3.34 -5.66 -0.26
C GLY A 172 4.52 -6.12 0.60
N SER A 173 5.74 -5.82 0.18
CA SER A 173 6.97 -5.99 0.95
C SER A 173 7.82 -4.73 0.82
N GLU A 174 8.64 -4.48 1.83
CA GLU A 174 9.59 -3.39 1.83
C GLU A 174 10.96 -3.97 1.49
N GLU A 175 11.57 -3.46 0.43
CA GLU A 175 12.88 -3.86 -0.04
C GLU A 175 13.90 -2.76 0.14
N GLU A 176 15.04 -3.12 0.70
CA GLU A 176 16.17 -2.23 0.80
C GLU A 176 16.88 -2.02 -0.56
N SER A 177 17.37 -0.80 -0.79
CA SER A 177 18.26 -0.42 -1.93
C SER A 177 19.55 -1.24 -2.05
N GLY A 178 19.93 -1.99 -1.03
CA GLY A 178 21.13 -2.82 -1.02
C GLY A 178 21.18 -3.78 0.16
N ALA A 179 22.31 -4.47 0.29
CA ALA A 179 22.59 -5.34 1.44
C ALA A 179 23.37 -4.57 2.52
N SER A 180 22.77 -3.54 3.12
CA SER A 180 23.46 -2.80 4.17
C SER A 180 23.88 -3.75 5.30
N PRO A 181 25.13 -3.64 5.80
CA PRO A 181 25.61 -4.55 6.83
C PRO A 181 24.77 -4.34 8.09
N LYS A 182 24.16 -5.43 8.56
CA LYS A 182 23.35 -5.48 9.78
C LYS A 182 24.25 -5.75 10.97
N ALA A 183 24.00 -5.09 12.09
CA ALA A 183 24.84 -5.21 13.27
C ALA A 183 24.92 -6.67 13.76
N ASN A 184 26.12 -7.23 13.80
CA ASN A 184 26.38 -8.62 14.20
C ASN A 184 27.60 -8.71 15.11
N CYS A 185 27.48 -8.27 16.36
CA CYS A 185 28.60 -8.36 17.30
C CYS A 185 28.85 -9.80 17.74
N HIS A 186 30.01 -10.35 17.37
CA HIS A 186 30.42 -11.67 17.80
C HIS A 186 31.91 -11.74 18.10
N SER A 187 32.28 -12.72 18.93
CA SER A 187 33.68 -13.01 19.23
C SER A 187 34.31 -13.79 18.08
N GLN A 188 35.47 -13.33 17.61
CA GLN A 188 36.38 -14.12 16.79
C GLN A 188 37.75 -14.11 17.43
N ALA A 189 38.20 -15.31 17.83
CA ALA A 189 39.36 -15.49 18.71
C ALA A 189 39.24 -14.62 19.98
N LEU A 190 40.18 -13.70 20.18
CA LEU A 190 40.23 -12.76 21.32
C LEU A 190 39.77 -11.34 20.93
N SER A 191 39.16 -11.19 19.77
CA SER A 191 38.66 -9.90 19.26
C SER A 191 37.14 -9.93 19.10
N CYS A 192 36.53 -8.76 19.26
CA CYS A 192 35.15 -8.56 18.85
C CYS A 192 35.15 -7.94 17.48
N VAL A 193 34.36 -8.54 16.60
CA VAL A 193 34.22 -8.10 15.22
C VAL A 193 32.74 -7.91 14.90
N GLY A 194 32.50 -7.15 13.84
CA GLY A 194 31.17 -6.79 13.41
C GLY A 194 30.94 -5.29 13.51
N SER A 195 30.07 -4.82 12.64
CA SER A 195 29.54 -3.47 12.62
C SER A 195 28.33 -3.49 11.71
N GLY A 196 27.39 -2.58 11.91
CA GLY A 196 26.25 -2.49 11.01
C GLY A 196 25.14 -1.63 11.54
N TYR A 197 24.07 -1.53 10.76
CA TYR A 197 22.85 -0.85 11.18
C TYR A 197 22.13 -1.65 12.25
N LEU A 198 21.52 -0.90 13.16
CA LEU A 198 20.45 -1.39 14.02
C LEU A 198 19.11 -1.27 13.27
N PRO A 199 18.08 -2.03 13.67
CA PRO A 199 16.72 -1.76 13.23
C PRO A 199 16.31 -0.32 13.53
N ALA A 200 15.35 0.21 12.77
CA ALA A 200 14.73 1.51 13.03
C ALA A 200 14.23 1.58 14.48
N ASN A 201 14.17 2.79 15.03
CA ASN A 201 13.69 3.04 16.39
C ASN A 201 12.50 4.01 16.37
N PRO A 202 11.29 3.59 16.77
CA PRO A 202 10.93 2.27 17.29
C PRO A 202 11.06 1.15 16.25
N VAL A 203 11.33 -0.07 16.71
CA VAL A 203 11.45 -1.25 15.83
C VAL A 203 10.11 -1.51 15.15
N ARG A 204 10.15 -1.61 13.82
CA ARG A 204 8.98 -1.96 13.02
C ARG A 204 8.93 -3.46 12.76
N SER A 205 7.71 -3.98 12.67
CA SER A 205 7.46 -5.40 12.45
C SER A 205 6.09 -5.59 11.82
N GLY A 206 5.93 -6.65 11.03
CA GLY A 206 4.68 -7.00 10.38
C GLY A 206 4.95 -7.77 9.08
N PRO A 207 3.92 -8.33 8.45
CA PRO A 207 4.05 -8.86 7.09
C PRO A 207 4.58 -7.78 6.14
N GLY A 208 5.57 -8.13 5.34
CA GLY A 208 6.19 -7.21 4.37
C GLY A 208 7.06 -6.11 4.96
N VAL A 209 7.14 -5.95 6.29
CA VAL A 209 7.91 -4.86 6.90
C VAL A 209 9.38 -5.25 7.04
N ASP A 210 10.28 -4.45 6.48
CA ASP A 210 11.71 -4.53 6.78
C ASP A 210 12.03 -3.62 8.00
N PRO A 211 12.54 -4.20 9.11
CA PRO A 211 12.83 -3.44 10.32
C PRO A 211 13.93 -2.38 10.17
N TYR A 212 14.71 -2.40 9.09
CA TYR A 212 15.85 -1.53 8.85
C TYR A 212 15.53 -0.37 7.91
N CYS A 213 14.42 -0.38 7.18
CA CYS A 213 14.06 0.74 6.32
C CYS A 213 13.95 2.06 7.10
N GLY A 214 14.60 3.09 6.57
CA GLY A 214 14.73 4.40 7.21
C GLY A 214 15.67 4.43 8.42
N SER A 215 16.29 3.32 8.81
CA SER A 215 17.25 3.32 9.92
C SER A 215 18.51 4.08 9.53
N ASP A 216 18.90 5.02 10.37
CA ASP A 216 20.11 5.82 10.25
C ASP A 216 21.14 5.48 11.35
N GLN A 217 20.84 4.50 12.22
CA GLN A 217 21.67 4.19 13.38
C GLN A 217 22.59 3.00 13.13
N ARG A 218 23.90 3.21 13.27
CA ARG A 218 24.92 2.15 13.20
C ARG A 218 25.67 1.95 14.50
N VAL A 219 26.23 0.75 14.67
CA VAL A 219 27.13 0.41 15.77
C VAL A 219 28.40 -0.25 15.25
N SER A 220 29.48 -0.13 16.03
CA SER A 220 30.69 -0.92 15.88
C SER A 220 30.84 -1.85 17.07
N CYS A 221 31.34 -3.06 16.85
CA CYS A 221 31.48 -4.06 17.89
C CYS A 221 32.85 -3.98 18.55
N SER A 222 32.88 -4.04 19.88
CA SER A 222 34.12 -3.98 20.66
C SER A 222 34.04 -4.86 21.91
N VAL A 223 35.19 -5.14 22.53
CA VAL A 223 35.25 -5.90 23.78
C VAL A 223 34.90 -4.96 24.94
N VAL A 224 33.81 -5.25 25.64
CA VAL A 224 33.39 -4.54 26.85
C VAL A 224 33.20 -5.58 27.96
N ASN A 225 33.91 -5.42 29.09
CA ASN A 225 33.84 -6.35 30.23
C ASN A 225 34.02 -7.83 29.83
N LEU A 226 35.00 -8.12 28.97
CA LEU A 226 35.30 -9.47 28.44
C LEU A 226 34.17 -10.09 27.59
N LYS A 227 33.20 -9.30 27.15
CA LYS A 227 32.12 -9.72 26.23
C LYS A 227 32.15 -8.86 24.97
N CYS A 228 31.67 -9.42 23.86
CA CYS A 228 31.43 -8.61 22.67
C CYS A 228 30.13 -7.86 22.81
N SER A 229 30.20 -6.54 22.58
CA SER A 229 29.06 -5.66 22.71
C SER A 229 29.11 -4.58 21.64
N ALA A 230 27.92 -4.15 21.22
CA ALA A 230 27.77 -2.99 20.35
C ALA A 230 28.18 -1.72 21.09
N SER A 231 28.81 -0.78 20.38
CA SER A 231 29.03 0.58 20.84
C SER A 231 27.69 1.31 21.06
N ALA A 232 27.76 2.52 21.62
CA ALA A 232 26.66 3.46 21.47
C ALA A 232 26.35 3.67 19.97
N PRO A 233 25.07 3.77 19.58
CA PRO A 233 24.69 4.05 18.20
C PRO A 233 25.25 5.41 17.74
N THR A 234 25.64 5.45 16.47
CA THR A 234 26.02 6.68 15.76
C THR A 234 25.16 6.84 14.53
N SER A 235 24.76 8.07 14.21
CA SER A 235 24.06 8.38 12.96
C SER A 235 24.96 8.15 11.74
N ASP A 236 24.39 7.56 10.71
CA ASP A 236 24.94 7.35 9.37
C ASP A 236 23.84 7.68 8.33
N ALA A 237 24.11 7.51 7.03
CA ALA A 237 23.08 7.63 6.00
C ALA A 237 21.92 6.67 6.28
N ALA A 238 20.69 7.17 6.21
CA ALA A 238 19.50 6.36 6.37
C ALA A 238 19.41 5.30 5.26
N ILE A 239 18.95 4.12 5.62
CA ILE A 239 18.68 3.04 4.68
C ILE A 239 17.48 3.42 3.80
N ALA A 240 17.70 3.52 2.49
CA ALA A 240 16.65 3.74 1.52
C ALA A 240 15.95 2.43 1.16
N CYS A 241 14.62 2.46 1.09
CA CYS A 241 13.77 1.32 0.77
C CYS A 241 12.67 1.69 -0.22
N ARG A 242 12.05 0.66 -0.80
CA ARG A 242 10.88 0.76 -1.66
C ARG A 242 9.93 -0.40 -1.39
#